data_AF-A0A940U928-F1
#
_entry.id   AF-A0A940U928-F1
#
_cell.length_a   1.000
_cell.length_b   1.000
_cell.length_c   1.000
_cell.angle_alpha   90.00
_cell.angle_beta   90.00
_cell.angle_gamma   90.00
#
_symmetry.space_group_name_H-M   'P 1'
#
loop_
_entity.id
_entity.type
_entity.pdbx_description
1 polymer ?
#
loop_
_entity_poly.entity_id
_entity_poly.type
_entity_poly.pdbx_seq_one_letter_code
_entity_poly.pdbx_strand_id
1 'polypeptide(L)'
;MNICLLCYRGNPYSGGQGGYLFSLSRELARMGHQITILVGRPLPRPMPWAKIIPVESLNLWGVRRNFLPAGAPWAIFRPLNFFEWAVTRFGFFPEMLIFSIR
;
A
#
# COMPACT_ATOMS: atom_id res chain seq x y z
N MET A 1 21.67 -3.84 -10.80
CA MET A 1 21.36 -2.55 -10.13
C MET A 1 20.28 -2.77 -9.08
N ASN A 2 20.21 -1.91 -8.06
CA ASN A 2 19.15 -1.95 -7.05
C ASN A 2 18.02 -1.01 -7.47
N ILE A 3 16.79 -1.53 -7.58
CA ILE A 3 15.61 -0.78 -8.02
C ILE A 3 14.56 -0.85 -6.91
N CYS A 4 14.06 0.31 -6.49
CA CYS A 4 12.94 0.43 -5.57
C CYS A 4 11.68 0.86 -6.32
N LEU A 5 10.64 0.04 -6.28
CA LEU A 5 9.32 0.37 -6.83
C LEU A 5 8.38 0.79 -5.71
N LEU A 6 7.67 1.90 -5.92
CA LEU A 6 6.69 2.45 -5.00
C LEU A 6 5.29 2.16 -5.52
N CYS A 7 4.41 1.60 -4.70
CA CYS A 7 3.04 1.34 -5.08
C CYS A 7 2.10 1.49 -3.89
N TYR A 8 1.24 2.51 -3.88
CA TYR A 8 0.35 2.73 -2.73
C TYR A 8 -0.69 1.60 -2.56
N ARG A 9 -1.01 0.84 -3.61
CA ARG A 9 -1.87 -0.36 -3.55
C ARG A 9 -1.35 -1.51 -4.41
N GLY A 10 -1.03 -2.64 -3.76
CA GLY A 10 -0.54 -3.84 -4.43
C GLY A 10 -1.60 -4.77 -5.02
N ASN A 11 -2.89 -4.56 -4.77
CA ASN A 11 -3.93 -5.47 -5.27
C ASN A 11 -4.08 -5.38 -6.80
N PRO A 12 -4.00 -6.51 -7.53
CA PRO A 12 -4.18 -6.52 -8.99
C PRO A 12 -5.55 -6.03 -9.46
N TYR A 13 -6.58 -6.11 -8.62
CA TYR A 13 -7.94 -5.67 -8.94
C TYR A 13 -8.23 -4.20 -8.59
N SER A 14 -7.28 -3.49 -7.96
CA SER A 14 -7.40 -2.06 -7.63
C SER A 14 -6.95 -1.18 -8.80
N GLY A 15 -7.64 -1.31 -9.94
CA GLY A 15 -7.31 -0.58 -11.17
C GLY A 15 -6.03 -1.08 -11.87
N GLY A 16 -5.69 -2.36 -11.70
CA GLY A 16 -4.57 -3.01 -12.41
C GLY A 16 -3.18 -2.76 -11.84
N GLN A 17 -3.02 -1.87 -10.84
CA GLN A 17 -1.73 -1.49 -10.26
C GLN A 17 -0.88 -2.68 -9.82
N GLY A 18 -1.47 -3.63 -9.09
CA GLY A 18 -0.78 -4.85 -8.68
C GLY A 18 -0.33 -5.73 -9.85
N GLY A 19 -1.07 -5.72 -10.96
CA GLY A 19 -0.72 -6.46 -12.17
C GLY A 19 0.49 -5.85 -12.88
N TYR A 20 0.52 -4.52 -13.02
CA TYR A 20 1.67 -3.81 -13.58
C TYR A 20 2.92 -3.98 -12.70
N LEU A 21 2.77 -3.83 -11.39
CA LEU A 21 3.85 -4.01 -10.42
C LEU A 21 4.44 -5.42 -10.51
N PHE A 22 3.60 -6.45 -10.62
CA PHE A 22 4.03 -7.85 -10.73
C PHE A 22 4.82 -8.09 -12.02
N SER A 23 4.25 -7.73 -13.17
CA SER A 23 4.88 -7.99 -14.47
C SER A 23 6.18 -7.22 -14.63
N LEU A 24 6.19 -5.93 -14.28
CA LEU A 24 7.38 -5.08 -14.41
C LEU A 24 8.51 -5.56 -13.48
N SER A 25 8.21 -5.77 -12.20
CA SER A 25 9.23 -6.22 -11.24
C SER A 25 9.82 -7.58 -11.61
N ARG A 26 9.00 -8.50 -12.14
CA ARG A 26 9.44 -9.83 -12.57
C ARG A 26 10.44 -9.74 -13.73
N GLU A 27 10.12 -8.97 -14.78
CA GLU A 27 11.01 -8.88 -15.93
C GLU A 27 12.31 -8.13 -15.57
N LEU A 28 12.24 -7.09 -14.73
CA LEU A 28 13.46 -6.43 -14.21
C LEU A 28 14.32 -7.40 -13.38
N ALA A 29 13.71 -8.23 -12.52
CA ALA A 29 14.46 -9.23 -11.77
C ALA A 29 15.13 -10.25 -12.70
N ARG A 30 14.46 -10.67 -13.79
CA ARG A 30 15.02 -11.59 -14.80
C ARG A 30 16.21 -11.00 -15.56
N MET A 31 16.29 -9.68 -15.69
CA MET A 31 17.47 -8.99 -16.23
C MET A 31 18.62 -8.86 -15.23
N GLY A 32 18.49 -9.42 -14.01
CA GLY A 32 19.53 -9.40 -12.98
C GLY A 32 19.48 -8.20 -12.04
N HIS A 33 18.37 -7.43 -12.02
CA HIS A 33 18.18 -6.35 -11.06
C HIS A 33 17.69 -6.88 -9.71
N GLN A 34 18.14 -6.26 -8.61
CA GLN A 34 17.61 -6.53 -7.27
C GLN A 34 16.43 -5.59 -7.01
N ILE A 35 15.26 -6.17 -6.72
CA ILE A 35 14.02 -5.41 -6.60
C ILE A 35 13.58 -5.31 -5.15
N THR A 36 13.33 -4.08 -4.71
CA THR A 36 12.61 -3.79 -3.47
C THR A 36 11.30 -3.10 -3.81
N ILE A 37 10.23 -3.47 -3.12
CA ILE A 37 8.89 -2.94 -3.36
C ILE A 37 8.38 -2.37 -2.05
N LEU A 38 8.18 -1.05 -1.98
CA LEU A 38 7.42 -0.41 -0.91
C LEU A 38 5.96 -0.36 -1.32
N VAL A 39 5.09 -1.02 -0.55
CA VAL A 39 3.70 -1.20 -0.95
C VAL A 39 2.70 -0.95 0.17
N GLY A 40 1.70 -0.12 -0.10
CA GLY A 40 0.58 0.08 0.79
C GLY A 40 -0.46 -1.04 0.68
N ARG A 41 -1.38 -1.10 1.64
CA ARG A 41 -2.48 -2.08 1.62
C ARG A 41 -3.50 -1.71 0.53
N PRO A 42 -4.17 -2.69 -0.09
CA PRO A 42 -3.97 -4.15 0.02
C PRO A 42 -2.65 -4.62 -0.62
N LEU A 43 -2.02 -5.63 0.00
CA LEU A 43 -0.75 -6.19 -0.44
C LEU A 43 -0.86 -6.91 -1.79
N PRO A 44 0.24 -7.00 -2.56
CA PRO A 44 0.25 -7.74 -3.80
C PRO A 44 0.24 -9.25 -3.59
N ARG A 45 0.04 -9.98 -4.69
CA ARG A 45 0.27 -11.43 -4.73
C ARG A 45 1.74 -11.74 -4.42
N PRO A 46 2.07 -12.96 -3.96
CA PRO A 46 3.46 -13.35 -3.68
C PRO A 46 4.40 -13.07 -4.85
N MET A 47 5.51 -12.36 -4.59
CA MET A 47 6.55 -12.01 -5.56
C MET A 47 7.92 -12.49 -5.05
N PRO A 48 8.28 -13.78 -5.23
CA PRO A 48 9.50 -14.35 -4.63
C PRO A 48 10.81 -13.74 -5.15
N TRP A 49 10.77 -13.01 -6.27
CA TRP A 49 11.93 -12.31 -6.84
C TRP A 49 12.17 -10.90 -6.25
N ALA A 50 11.29 -10.41 -5.37
CA ALA A 50 11.38 -9.05 -4.84
C ALA A 50 11.27 -9.04 -3.31
N LYS A 51 12.01 -8.12 -2.68
CA LYS A 51 11.82 -7.81 -1.26
C LYS A 51 10.62 -6.89 -1.11
N ILE A 52 9.56 -7.39 -0.47
CA ILE A 52 8.35 -6.61 -0.20
C ILE A 52 8.45 -5.97 1.18
N ILE A 53 8.31 -4.65 1.23
CA ILE A 53 8.28 -3.86 2.45
C ILE A 53 6.88 -3.21 2.53
N PRO A 54 5.99 -3.71 3.41
CA PRO A 54 4.67 -3.15 3.56
C PRO A 54 4.76 -1.79 4.27
N VAL A 55 4.12 -0.77 3.70
CA VAL A 55 3.95 0.55 4.31
C VAL A 55 2.63 0.56 5.10
N GLU A 56 2.66 1.10 6.31
CA GLU A 56 1.45 1.20 7.15
C GLU A 56 0.37 2.02 6.42
N SER A 57 -0.85 1.48 6.37
CA SER A 57 -2.02 2.14 5.78
C SER A 57 -3.27 1.55 6.43
N LEU A 58 -4.24 2.41 6.78
CA LEU A 58 -5.50 1.95 7.37
C LEU A 58 -6.45 1.39 6.31
N ASN A 59 -6.25 1.73 5.03
CA ASN A 59 -7.02 1.20 3.91
C ASN A 59 -8.54 1.37 4.14
N LEU A 60 -8.95 2.59 4.48
CA LEU A 60 -10.31 2.90 4.92
C LEU A 60 -11.29 3.17 3.79
N TRP A 61 -10.81 3.26 2.55
CA TRP A 61 -11.69 3.52 1.41
C TRP A 61 -12.72 2.41 1.23
N GLY A 62 -14.00 2.78 1.25
CA GLY A 62 -15.12 1.82 1.16
C GLY A 62 -15.45 1.10 2.49
N VAL A 63 -14.72 1.36 3.58
CA VAL A 63 -14.94 0.72 4.88
C VAL A 63 -15.98 1.48 5.72
N ARG A 64 -17.21 0.95 5.76
CA ARG A 64 -18.32 1.54 6.55
C ARG A 64 -18.32 1.15 8.03
N ARG A 65 -17.94 -0.10 8.34
CA ARG A 65 -17.88 -0.66 9.71
C ARG A 65 -16.47 -1.23 9.95
N ASN A 66 -16.04 -1.36 11.21
CA ASN A 66 -14.74 -1.92 11.59
C ASN A 66 -13.51 -1.14 11.07
N PHE A 67 -13.56 0.19 11.12
CA PHE A 67 -12.46 1.06 10.68
C PHE A 67 -11.33 1.21 11.70
N LEU A 68 -11.45 0.57 12.87
CA LEU A 68 -10.43 0.62 13.91
C LEU A 68 -9.30 -0.36 13.59
N PRO A 69 -8.03 0.02 13.79
CA PRO A 69 -6.90 -0.89 13.60
C PRO A 69 -7.03 -2.14 14.47
N ALA A 70 -6.88 -3.31 13.86
CA ALA A 70 -6.92 -4.58 14.59
C ALA A 70 -5.75 -4.67 15.60
N GLY A 71 -6.05 -4.98 16.86
CA GLY A 71 -5.06 -5.13 17.93
C GLY A 71 -4.61 -3.83 18.61
N ALA A 72 -4.84 -2.66 18.00
CA ALA A 72 -4.52 -1.36 18.60
C ALA A 72 -5.55 -0.27 18.23
N PRO A 73 -6.77 -0.32 18.80
CA PRO A 73 -7.84 0.62 18.45
C PRO A 73 -7.45 2.09 18.65
N TRP A 74 -6.67 2.37 19.71
CA TRP A 74 -6.19 3.72 20.04
C TRP A 74 -5.19 4.28 19.03
N ALA A 75 -4.60 3.45 18.16
CA ALA A 75 -3.73 3.93 17.09
C ALA A 75 -4.47 4.82 16.07
N ILE A 76 -5.81 4.79 16.04
CA ILE A 76 -6.63 5.70 15.24
C ILE A 76 -6.36 7.18 15.59
N PHE A 77 -5.96 7.48 16.83
CA PHE A 77 -5.70 8.85 17.29
C PHE A 77 -4.30 9.36 16.94
N ARG A 78 -3.43 8.54 16.34
CA ARG A 78 -2.17 9.02 15.79
C ARG A 78 -2.47 10.06 14.69
N PRO A 79 -1.71 11.16 14.58
CA PRO A 79 -2.07 12.28 13.69
C PRO A 79 -2.40 11.86 12.24
N LEU A 80 -1.55 11.05 11.61
CA LEU A 80 -1.78 10.57 10.23
C LEU A 80 -2.95 9.58 10.13
N ASN A 81 -3.17 8.74 11.13
CA ASN A 81 -4.29 7.79 11.15
C ASN A 81 -5.63 8.50 11.32
N PHE A 82 -5.66 9.50 12.20
CA PHE A 82 -6.84 10.31 12.45
C PHE A 82 -7.18 11.14 11.21
N PHE A 83 -6.16 11.71 10.54
CA PHE A 83 -6.33 12.42 9.29
C PHE A 83 -6.86 11.49 8.17
N GLU A 84 -6.25 10.32 7.97
CA GLU A 84 -6.71 9.31 7.00
C GLU A 84 -8.18 8.95 7.26
N TRP A 85 -8.55 8.73 8.52
CA TRP A 85 -9.92 8.47 8.92
C TRP A 85 -10.86 9.63 8.63
N ALA A 86 -10.57 10.83 9.12
CA ALA A 86 -11.45 11.99 9.01
C ALA A 86 -11.71 12.35 7.54
N VAL A 87 -10.66 12.45 6.73
CA VAL A 87 -10.75 12.78 5.31
C VAL A 87 -11.54 11.73 4.53
N THR A 88 -11.35 10.44 4.85
CA THR A 88 -12.16 9.37 4.25
C THR A 88 -13.64 9.49 4.62
N ARG A 89 -14.00 9.95 5.83
CA ARG A 89 -15.41 10.16 6.24
C ARG A 89 -16.09 11.31 5.51
N PHE A 90 -15.32 12.30 5.05
CA PHE A 90 -15.82 13.36 4.17
C PHE A 90 -15.92 12.93 2.69
N GLY A 91 -15.62 11.66 2.37
CA GLY A 91 -15.76 11.12 1.01
C GLY A 91 -14.53 11.28 0.12
N PHE A 92 -13.40 11.75 0.67
CA PHE A 92 -12.14 11.88 -0.05
C PHE A 92 -11.31 10.60 -0.01
N PHE A 93 -10.35 10.48 -0.93
CA PHE A 93 -9.45 9.34 -1.02
C PHE A 93 -7.99 9.74 -0.66
N PRO A 94 -7.60 9.71 0.63
CA PRO A 94 -6.29 10.21 1.09
C PRO A 94 -5.15 9.18 0.99
N GLU A 95 -5.42 7.94 0.57
CA GLU A 95 -4.45 6.82 0.66
C GLU A 95 -3.12 7.12 -0.06
N MET A 96 -3.15 7.78 -1.22
CA MET A 96 -1.92 8.15 -1.96
C MET A 96 -1.09 9.18 -1.20
N LEU A 97 -1.74 10.18 -0.59
CA LEU A 97 -1.06 11.23 0.17
C LEU A 97 -0.42 10.65 1.43
N ILE A 98 -1.17 9.82 2.16
CA ILE A 98 -0.67 9.18 3.38
C ILE A 98 0.50 8.25 3.08
N PHE A 99 0.45 7.52 1.97
CA PHE A 99 1.55 6.68 1.51
C PHE A 99 2.82 7.49 1.23
N SER A 100 2.70 8.69 0.66
CA SER A 100 3.86 9.56 0.35
C SER A 100 4.53 10.19 1.57
N ILE A 101 3.81 10.35 2.68
CA ILE A 101 4.32 11.01 3.90
C ILE A 101 4.97 10.00 4.88
N ARG A 102 4.62 8.72 4.76
CA ARG A 102 5.04 7.66 5.69
C ARG A 102 6.42 7.08 5.43
#